data_AF-A0AAI8VWS4-F1
#
_entry.id   AF-A0AAI8VWS4-F1
#
_cell.length_a   1.000
_cell.length_b   1.000
_cell.length_c   1.000
_cell.angle_alpha   90.00
_cell.angle_beta   90.00
_cell.angle_gamma   90.00
#
_symmetry.space_group_name_H-M   'P 1'
#
loop_
_entity.id
_entity.type
_entity.pdbx_description
1 polymer ?
#
loop_
_entity_poly.entity_id
_entity_poly.type
_entity_poly.pdbx_seq_one_letter_code
_entity_poly.pdbx_strand_id
1 'polypeptide(L)'
;MTRERAETMTASEKSLARLWTVVNKELERKDSISLLLRAILARAKPLRTIWKPKEATPATAPKSTTLQSTVFPEEKKKTRWLPCTKEAAEHHGTSDNGEEAEQRISVDRRAYNILRILLDSPGETRWTELLYTMTKIGFSVQNLGGSIWEFIAVADLGLARGIHFHDLDPANKVSIRKVRRHGKRMNRVYGWTPDSFREV
;
A
#
# COMPACT_ATOMS: atom_id res chain seq x y z
N MET A 1 20.28 -22.03 -10.69
CA MET A 1 19.00 -22.40 -10.04
C MET A 1 19.11 -23.87 -9.65
N THR A 2 19.02 -24.21 -8.36
CA THR A 2 19.25 -25.59 -7.87
C THR A 2 18.03 -26.48 -8.10
N ARG A 3 18.23 -27.79 -8.32
CA ARG A 3 17.13 -28.75 -8.59
C ARG A 3 16.11 -28.79 -7.45
N GLU A 4 16.59 -28.76 -6.21
CA GLU A 4 15.78 -28.67 -4.99
C GLU A 4 14.74 -27.53 -5.03
N ARG A 5 15.08 -26.36 -5.61
CA ARG A 5 14.12 -25.24 -5.74
C ARG A 5 13.04 -25.50 -6.79
N ALA A 6 13.33 -26.27 -7.84
CA ALA A 6 12.31 -26.67 -8.80
C ALA A 6 11.37 -27.74 -8.22
N GLU A 7 11.90 -28.63 -7.37
CA GLU A 7 11.14 -29.65 -6.67
C GLU A 7 10.20 -29.04 -5.61
N THR A 8 10.65 -28.06 -4.82
CA THR A 8 9.77 -27.35 -3.88
C THR A 8 8.68 -26.53 -4.58
N MET A 9 9.01 -25.85 -5.69
CA MET A 9 8.01 -25.17 -6.52
C MET A 9 6.95 -26.13 -7.04
N THR A 10 7.34 -27.23 -7.70
CA THR A 10 6.38 -28.21 -8.24
C THR A 10 5.59 -28.96 -7.15
N ALA A 11 6.16 -29.15 -5.95
CA ALA A 11 5.41 -29.68 -4.80
C ALA A 11 4.34 -28.70 -4.29
N SER A 12 4.64 -27.39 -4.28
CA SER A 12 3.67 -26.34 -3.93
C SER A 12 2.54 -26.23 -4.95
N GLU A 13 2.84 -26.33 -6.25
CA GLU A 13 1.83 -26.32 -7.34
C GLU A 13 0.86 -27.50 -7.21
N LYS A 14 1.37 -28.71 -6.95
CA LYS A 14 0.53 -29.91 -6.70
C LYS A 14 -0.36 -29.74 -5.47
N SER A 15 0.14 -29.07 -4.43
CA SER A 15 -0.61 -28.82 -3.20
C SER A 15 -1.73 -27.79 -3.42
N LEU A 16 -1.46 -26.73 -4.17
CA LEU A 16 -2.47 -25.75 -4.61
C LEU A 16 -3.53 -26.39 -5.51
N ALA A 17 -3.13 -27.22 -6.48
CA ALA A 17 -4.06 -27.92 -7.36
C ALA A 17 -5.04 -28.82 -6.57
N ARG A 18 -4.54 -29.57 -5.57
CA ARG A 18 -5.38 -30.37 -4.67
C ARG A 18 -6.35 -29.52 -3.84
N LEU A 19 -5.91 -28.38 -3.33
CA LEU A 19 -6.78 -27.47 -2.59
C LEU A 19 -7.93 -26.94 -3.49
N TRP A 20 -7.60 -26.51 -4.71
CA TRP A 20 -8.59 -26.00 -5.66
C TRP A 20 -9.60 -27.07 -6.12
N THR A 21 -9.21 -28.34 -6.27
CA THR A 21 -10.19 -29.40 -6.60
C THR A 21 -11.18 -29.65 -5.47
N VAL A 22 -10.75 -29.56 -4.20
CA VAL A 22 -11.66 -29.65 -3.04
C VAL A 22 -12.61 -28.46 -3.01
N VAL A 23 -12.10 -27.23 -3.17
CA VAL A 23 -12.91 -26.01 -3.17
C VAL A 23 -13.95 -26.02 -4.29
N ASN A 24 -13.58 -26.43 -5.51
CA ASN A 24 -14.53 -26.53 -6.62
C ASN A 24 -15.62 -27.59 -6.35
N LYS A 25 -15.24 -28.76 -5.82
CA LYS A 25 -16.20 -29.82 -5.45
C LYS A 25 -17.20 -29.36 -4.38
N GLU A 26 -16.77 -28.57 -3.40
CA GLU A 26 -17.68 -27.98 -2.42
C GLU A 26 -18.52 -26.83 -2.98
N LEU A 27 -18.01 -26.06 -3.96
CA LEU A 27 -18.75 -25.02 -4.69
C LEU A 27 -19.78 -25.56 -5.68
N GLU A 28 -19.66 -26.81 -6.13
CA GLU A 28 -20.64 -27.48 -6.97
C GLU A 28 -21.85 -27.98 -6.16
N ARG A 29 -21.63 -28.45 -4.92
CA ARG A 29 -22.71 -28.75 -3.97
C ARG A 29 -23.54 -27.49 -3.69
N LYS A 30 -24.86 -27.63 -3.75
CA LYS A 30 -25.79 -26.49 -3.66
C LYS A 30 -26.05 -26.01 -2.22
N ASP A 31 -25.69 -26.84 -1.24
CA ASP A 31 -26.16 -26.71 0.16
C ASP A 31 -25.04 -26.29 1.14
N SER A 32 -23.80 -26.22 0.67
CA SER A 32 -22.58 -25.98 1.48
C SER A 32 -22.24 -24.50 1.65
N ILE A 33 -22.61 -23.65 0.69
CA ILE A 33 -22.11 -22.28 0.52
C ILE A 33 -23.27 -21.36 0.13
N SER A 34 -23.42 -20.23 0.82
CA SER A 34 -24.49 -19.27 0.53
C SER A 34 -24.39 -18.73 -0.91
N LEU A 35 -25.55 -18.50 -1.55
CA LEU A 35 -25.63 -18.07 -2.95
C LEU A 35 -24.80 -16.81 -3.23
N LEU A 36 -24.70 -15.90 -2.25
CA LEU A 36 -23.90 -14.68 -2.34
C LEU A 36 -22.39 -14.97 -2.37
N LEU A 37 -21.89 -15.89 -1.53
CA LEU A 37 -20.48 -16.30 -1.55
C LEU A 37 -20.15 -17.08 -2.83
N ARG A 38 -21.08 -17.93 -3.29
CA ARG A 38 -20.97 -18.66 -4.56
C ARG A 38 -20.90 -17.72 -5.76
N ALA A 39 -21.72 -16.66 -5.79
CA ALA A 39 -21.69 -15.65 -6.83
C ALA A 39 -20.39 -14.82 -6.84
N ILE A 40 -19.78 -14.58 -5.68
CA ILE A 40 -18.46 -13.92 -5.58
C ILE A 40 -17.36 -14.83 -6.13
N LEU A 41 -17.33 -16.10 -5.70
CA LEU A 41 -16.31 -17.06 -6.12
C LEU A 41 -16.43 -17.44 -7.62
N ALA A 42 -17.65 -17.59 -8.14
CA ALA A 42 -17.87 -17.81 -9.57
C ALA A 42 -17.51 -16.58 -10.46
N ARG A 43 -17.46 -15.37 -9.89
CA ARG A 43 -17.00 -14.15 -10.58
C ARG A 43 -15.49 -14.01 -10.64
N ALA A 44 -14.74 -14.80 -9.87
CA ALA A 44 -13.29 -14.82 -9.91
C ALA A 44 -12.81 -15.49 -11.20
N LYS A 45 -12.77 -14.72 -12.30
CA LYS A 45 -12.09 -15.14 -13.54
C LYS A 45 -10.67 -15.59 -13.17
N PRO A 46 -10.20 -16.75 -13.65
CA PRO A 46 -8.83 -17.15 -13.39
C PRO A 46 -7.91 -16.11 -14.02
N LEU A 47 -7.16 -15.39 -13.19
CA LEU A 47 -6.02 -14.58 -13.61
C LEU A 47 -4.89 -15.52 -14.05
N ARG A 48 -5.12 -16.23 -15.16
CA ARG A 48 -4.04 -16.72 -16.02
C ARG A 48 -3.45 -15.50 -16.72
N THR A 49 -2.67 -14.73 -15.96
CA THR A 49 -1.55 -14.00 -16.55
C THR A 49 -0.66 -15.06 -17.17
N ILE A 50 -0.78 -15.24 -18.48
CA ILE A 50 0.14 -16.06 -19.25
C ILE A 50 1.50 -15.37 -19.09
N TRP A 51 2.33 -15.90 -18.20
CA TRP A 51 3.71 -15.47 -18.06
C TRP A 51 4.40 -15.79 -19.38
N LYS A 52 4.50 -14.79 -20.26
CA LYS A 52 5.35 -14.86 -21.44
C LYS A 52 6.78 -14.64 -20.94
N PRO A 53 7.68 -15.64 -21.02
CA PRO A 53 9.10 -15.35 -20.91
C PRO A 53 9.45 -14.32 -21.99
N LYS A 54 10.16 -13.26 -21.60
CA LYS A 54 10.76 -12.34 -22.56
C LYS A 54 11.78 -13.15 -23.35
N GLU A 55 11.53 -13.35 -24.65
CA GLU A 55 12.44 -14.09 -25.52
C GLU A 55 13.84 -13.45 -25.44
N ALA A 56 14.82 -14.27 -25.07
CA ALA A 56 16.20 -13.86 -25.09
C ALA A 56 16.68 -13.90 -26.54
N THR A 57 16.92 -12.72 -27.13
CA THR A 57 17.65 -12.62 -28.39
C THR A 57 19.04 -13.25 -28.23
N PRO A 58 19.53 -14.02 -29.23
CA PRO A 58 20.76 -14.77 -29.11
C PRO A 58 22.00 -13.87 -28.96
N ALA A 59 23.00 -14.40 -28.29
CA ALA A 59 24.13 -13.64 -27.76
C ALA A 59 25.13 -13.13 -28.81
N THR A 60 25.74 -11.98 -28.51
CA THR A 60 27.15 -11.74 -28.82
C THR A 60 27.85 -11.37 -27.51
N ALA A 61 28.81 -12.20 -27.10
CA ALA A 61 29.70 -12.00 -25.95
C ALA A 61 31.12 -11.70 -26.48
N PRO A 62 32.14 -11.35 -25.66
CA PRO A 62 32.18 -11.23 -24.19
C PRO A 62 32.67 -9.83 -23.71
N LYS A 63 32.78 -9.53 -22.40
CA LYS A 63 33.92 -9.87 -21.52
C LYS A 63 33.54 -9.72 -20.03
N SER A 64 34.15 -10.57 -19.20
CA SER A 64 33.89 -10.74 -17.76
C SER A 64 34.46 -9.63 -16.89
N THR A 65 33.74 -9.25 -15.82
CA THR A 65 34.23 -8.53 -14.61
C THR A 65 33.09 -8.53 -13.54
N THR A 66 33.27 -8.63 -12.21
CA THR A 66 34.30 -9.26 -11.33
C THR A 66 33.71 -9.33 -9.90
N LEU A 67 33.51 -10.55 -9.34
CA LEU A 67 33.20 -10.82 -7.91
C LEU A 67 31.82 -10.28 -7.40
N GLN A 68 31.18 -10.75 -6.32
CA GLN A 68 31.53 -11.77 -5.31
C GLN A 68 30.27 -12.44 -4.72
N SER A 69 30.46 -13.55 -4.00
CA SER A 69 29.42 -14.30 -3.27
C SER A 69 29.17 -13.72 -1.88
N THR A 70 27.91 -13.65 -1.44
CA THR A 70 27.54 -13.83 -0.02
C THR A 70 26.27 -14.65 0.11
N VAL A 71 26.39 -15.77 0.83
CA VAL A 71 25.33 -16.69 1.25
C VAL A 71 24.54 -16.07 2.40
N PHE A 72 23.23 -16.32 2.53
CA PHE A 72 22.58 -16.75 3.78
C PHE A 72 21.17 -17.35 3.52
N PRO A 73 20.73 -18.40 4.25
CA PRO A 73 19.40 -19.02 4.08
C PRO A 73 18.29 -18.37 4.96
N GLU A 74 17.12 -19.01 4.95
CA GLU A 74 15.87 -18.72 5.70
C GLU A 74 16.08 -18.40 7.20
N GLU A 75 15.18 -17.71 7.92
CA GLU A 75 13.80 -18.13 8.20
C GLU A 75 12.97 -16.98 8.83
N LYS A 76 11.82 -16.62 8.23
CA LYS A 76 10.91 -15.60 8.81
C LYS A 76 10.07 -16.19 9.96
N LYS A 77 10.63 -16.22 11.16
CA LYS A 77 9.91 -16.57 12.39
C LYS A 77 8.75 -15.61 12.65
N LYS A 78 7.56 -16.17 12.88
CA LYS A 78 6.30 -15.45 13.07
C LYS A 78 6.16 -14.98 14.51
N THR A 79 6.66 -13.79 14.84
CA THR A 79 6.41 -13.11 16.13
C THR A 79 4.97 -12.56 16.18
N ARG A 80 4.03 -13.49 16.35
CA ARG A 80 2.66 -13.21 16.76
C ARG A 80 2.65 -12.81 18.24
N TRP A 81 2.17 -11.60 18.53
CA TRP A 81 2.03 -10.99 19.87
C TRP A 81 3.34 -10.75 20.65
N LEU A 82 3.77 -9.49 20.64
CA LEU A 82 4.45 -8.88 21.79
C LEU A 82 3.61 -7.66 22.20
N PRO A 83 3.32 -7.45 23.50
CA PRO A 83 2.63 -6.25 23.95
C PRO A 83 3.56 -5.05 23.77
N CYS A 84 3.08 -3.99 23.13
CA CYS A 84 3.80 -2.73 23.12
C CYS A 84 3.77 -2.14 24.53
N THR A 85 4.90 -2.17 25.23
CA THR A 85 5.10 -1.50 26.50
C THR A 85 4.85 -0.01 26.34
N LYS A 86 4.11 0.57 27.28
CA LYS A 86 3.84 2.01 27.30
C LYS A 86 5.09 2.74 27.76
N GLU A 87 5.83 3.36 26.84
CA GLU A 87 6.71 4.47 27.19
C GLU A 87 5.98 5.77 26.90
N ALA A 88 5.98 6.66 27.89
CA ALA A 88 5.23 7.90 27.87
C ALA A 88 5.98 8.95 27.06
N ALA A 89 5.36 9.43 25.99
CA ALA A 89 5.71 10.73 25.42
C ALA A 89 5.00 11.81 26.25
N GLU A 90 5.66 12.28 27.31
CA GLU A 90 5.28 13.51 27.98
C GLU A 90 5.64 14.70 27.08
N HIS A 91 4.65 15.44 26.63
CA HIS A 91 4.83 16.78 26.09
C HIS A 91 3.81 17.72 26.75
N HIS A 92 4.22 18.33 27.86
CA HIS A 92 3.64 19.59 28.31
C HIS A 92 4.26 20.73 27.51
N GLY A 93 3.44 21.69 27.08
CA GLY A 93 3.87 22.84 26.30
C GLY A 93 2.75 23.85 26.14
N THR A 94 2.55 24.69 27.16
CA THR A 94 1.66 25.86 27.10
C THR A 94 2.49 27.12 27.32
N SER A 95 2.78 27.84 26.23
CA SER A 95 3.17 29.27 26.15
C SER A 95 3.51 29.51 24.68
N ASP A 96 2.81 30.39 23.96
CA ASP A 96 2.84 31.87 24.02
C ASP A 96 3.72 32.43 22.88
N ASN A 97 3.42 33.65 22.44
CA ASN A 97 3.58 34.11 21.06
C ASN A 97 5.01 34.56 20.72
N GLY A 98 5.61 34.04 19.64
CA GLY A 98 6.95 34.48 19.20
C GLY A 98 7.54 33.76 17.98
N GLU A 99 7.25 34.28 16.77
CA GLU A 99 8.05 34.12 15.54
C GLU A 99 8.58 32.71 15.16
N GLU A 100 7.76 31.67 15.31
CA GLU A 100 8.06 30.39 14.67
C GLU A 100 7.68 30.45 13.18
N ALA A 101 8.69 30.63 12.31
CA ALA A 101 8.55 30.47 10.87
C ALA A 101 8.40 28.98 10.51
N GLU A 102 7.29 28.38 10.95
CA GLU A 102 6.89 27.01 10.62
C GLU A 102 7.10 26.78 9.13
N GLN A 103 7.84 25.72 8.79
CA GLN A 103 8.23 25.43 7.41
C GLN A 103 7.06 24.79 6.64
N ARG A 104 5.96 25.54 6.51
CA ARG A 104 4.69 25.12 5.92
C ARG A 104 4.90 24.69 4.48
N ILE A 105 4.23 23.62 4.08
CA ILE A 105 4.30 23.10 2.72
C ILE A 105 3.38 23.96 1.84
N SER A 106 3.95 24.59 0.81
CA SER A 106 3.19 25.31 -0.21
C SER A 106 2.50 24.32 -1.16
N VAL A 107 1.20 24.48 -1.34
CA VAL A 107 0.38 23.64 -2.23
C VAL A 107 -0.62 24.50 -2.99
N ASP A 108 -1.01 24.06 -4.19
CA ASP A 108 -2.03 24.77 -4.95
C ASP A 108 -3.40 24.73 -4.26
N ARG A 109 -4.25 25.71 -4.60
CA ARG A 109 -5.63 25.82 -4.08
C ARG A 109 -6.45 24.54 -4.14
N ARG A 110 -6.26 23.71 -5.17
CA ARG A 110 -7.02 22.45 -5.33
C ARG A 110 -6.58 21.44 -4.28
N ALA A 111 -5.28 21.20 -4.16
CA ALA A 111 -4.70 20.32 -3.16
C ALA A 111 -4.98 20.81 -1.72
N TYR A 112 -4.87 22.11 -1.47
CA TYR A 112 -5.16 22.72 -0.17
C TYR A 112 -6.61 22.47 0.31
N ASN A 113 -7.60 22.62 -0.58
CA ASN A 113 -8.99 22.30 -0.25
C ASN A 113 -9.19 20.82 0.13
N ILE A 114 -8.52 19.90 -0.55
CA ILE A 114 -8.58 18.45 -0.23
C ILE A 114 -7.85 18.14 1.08
N LEU A 115 -6.74 18.83 1.37
CA LEU A 115 -6.03 18.72 2.65
C LEU A 115 -6.90 19.17 3.83
N ARG A 116 -7.64 20.27 3.69
CA ARG A 116 -8.64 20.68 4.70
C ARG A 116 -9.74 19.63 4.88
N ILE A 117 -10.24 19.02 3.80
CA ILE A 117 -11.20 17.90 3.87
C ILE A 117 -10.59 16.65 4.54
N LEU A 118 -9.29 16.40 4.38
CA LEU A 118 -8.62 15.26 5.01
C LEU A 118 -8.37 15.49 6.51
N LEU A 119 -7.84 16.65 6.88
CA LEU A 119 -7.25 16.91 8.21
C LEU A 119 -8.21 17.58 9.20
N ASP A 120 -9.10 18.45 8.71
CA ASP A 120 -9.99 19.29 9.54
C ASP A 120 -11.45 18.83 9.45
N SER A 121 -12.01 18.88 8.25
CA SER A 121 -13.45 18.99 8.02
C SER A 121 -14.10 17.67 7.56
N PRO A 122 -15.35 17.37 7.95
CA PRO A 122 -16.07 16.17 7.52
C PRO A 122 -16.58 16.29 6.06
N GLY A 123 -15.69 16.12 5.09
CA GLY A 123 -16.03 16.10 3.65
C GLY A 123 -15.99 14.70 3.01
N GLU A 124 -16.60 14.60 1.83
CA GLU A 124 -16.34 13.52 0.87
C GLU A 124 -15.42 14.04 -0.23
N THR A 125 -14.62 13.17 -0.84
CA THR A 125 -13.78 13.52 -2.00
C THR A 125 -13.72 12.37 -3.00
N ARG A 126 -13.16 12.60 -4.18
CA ARG A 126 -12.88 11.53 -5.16
C ARG A 126 -11.49 10.97 -4.93
N TRP A 127 -11.26 9.71 -5.27
CA TRP A 127 -9.95 9.09 -5.08
C TRP A 127 -8.88 9.79 -5.93
N THR A 128 -9.24 10.18 -7.16
CA THR A 128 -8.39 11.00 -8.05
C THR A 128 -7.96 12.34 -7.46
N GLU A 129 -8.80 13.01 -6.65
CA GLU A 129 -8.43 14.27 -5.98
C GLU A 129 -7.40 14.02 -4.87
N LEU A 130 -7.52 12.90 -4.14
CA LEU A 130 -6.54 12.50 -3.14
C LEU A 130 -5.20 12.15 -3.78
N LEU A 131 -5.21 11.40 -4.90
CA LEU A 131 -3.98 11.11 -5.66
C LEU A 131 -3.29 12.39 -6.13
N TYR A 132 -4.05 13.31 -6.75
CA TYR A 132 -3.54 14.62 -7.17
C TYR A 132 -2.93 15.42 -6.01
N THR A 133 -3.64 15.46 -4.88
CA THR A 133 -3.20 16.20 -3.69
C THR A 133 -1.89 15.65 -3.15
N MET A 134 -1.77 14.32 -3.05
CA MET A 134 -0.54 13.67 -2.58
C MET A 134 0.63 13.86 -3.55
N THR A 135 0.42 13.82 -4.88
CA THR A 135 1.49 14.14 -5.84
C THR A 135 1.92 15.60 -5.78
N LYS A 136 1.00 16.54 -5.51
CA LYS A 136 1.31 17.97 -5.34
C LYS A 136 2.07 18.30 -4.05
N ILE A 137 1.85 17.52 -2.99
CA ILE A 137 2.69 17.58 -1.78
C ILE A 137 4.09 17.02 -2.06
N GLY A 138 4.25 16.18 -3.09
CA GLY A 138 5.52 15.60 -3.52
C GLY A 138 5.66 14.09 -3.27
N PHE A 139 4.58 13.37 -2.97
CA PHE A 139 4.62 11.90 -2.90
C PHE A 139 4.66 11.28 -4.30
N SER A 140 5.53 10.30 -4.50
CA SER A 140 5.40 9.32 -5.58
C SER A 140 4.25 8.37 -5.25
N VAL A 141 3.39 8.11 -6.24
CA VAL A 141 2.17 7.30 -6.08
C VAL A 141 2.33 6.00 -6.88
N GLN A 142 2.24 4.86 -6.20
CA GLN A 142 2.35 3.53 -6.80
C GLN A 142 1.14 2.67 -6.45
N ASN A 143 0.60 1.93 -7.43
CA ASN A 143 -0.44 0.93 -7.19
C ASN A 143 0.25 -0.43 -6.96
N LEU A 144 0.13 -0.98 -5.75
CA LEU A 144 0.75 -2.26 -5.37
C LEU A 144 -0.07 -3.49 -5.83
N GLY A 145 -1.11 -3.28 -6.61
CA GLY A 145 -2.03 -4.31 -7.09
C GLY A 145 -3.37 -4.28 -6.34
N GLY A 146 -4.44 -4.59 -7.09
CA GLY A 146 -5.80 -4.56 -6.59
C GLY A 146 -6.22 -3.14 -6.18
N SER A 147 -6.54 -2.97 -4.90
CA SER A 147 -7.05 -1.72 -4.33
C SER A 147 -6.13 -1.20 -3.22
N ILE A 148 -4.82 -1.23 -3.45
CA ILE A 148 -3.79 -0.76 -2.51
C ILE A 148 -2.88 0.24 -3.22
N TRP A 149 -2.82 1.46 -2.68
CA TRP A 149 -1.92 2.51 -3.15
C TRP A 149 -0.89 2.84 -2.09
N GLU A 150 0.36 2.93 -2.53
CA GLU A 150 1.49 3.39 -1.74
C GLU A 150 1.88 4.80 -2.15
N PHE A 151 2.08 5.64 -1.14
CA PHE A 151 2.57 7.01 -1.26
C PHE A 151 3.96 7.05 -0.65
N ILE A 152 4.98 7.09 -1.49
CA ILE A 152 6.39 7.14 -1.10
C ILE A 152 6.81 8.61 -1.12
N ALA A 153 7.35 9.12 -0.01
CA ALA A 153 7.89 10.47 0.00
C ALA A 153 9.10 10.55 -0.93
N VAL A 154 9.16 11.58 -1.77
CA VAL A 154 10.38 11.94 -2.50
C VAL A 154 11.38 12.53 -1.50
N ALA A 155 12.68 12.39 -1.74
CA ALA A 155 13.73 12.76 -0.78
C ALA A 155 13.60 14.21 -0.26
N ASP A 156 13.18 15.12 -1.14
CA ASP A 156 13.07 16.56 -0.87
C ASP A 156 11.99 16.93 0.17
N LEU A 157 11.09 16.00 0.51
CA LEU A 157 10.08 16.17 1.56
C LEU A 157 10.63 15.95 2.99
N GLY A 158 11.82 15.36 3.15
CA GLY A 158 12.38 15.04 4.46
C GLY A 158 11.61 13.99 5.29
N LEU A 159 10.57 13.34 4.72
CA LEU A 159 9.75 12.37 5.43
C LEU A 159 10.38 10.98 5.42
N ALA A 160 10.63 10.42 6.60
CA ALA A 160 11.32 9.13 6.77
C ALA A 160 10.53 7.89 6.31
N ARG A 161 9.23 7.99 6.00
CA ARG A 161 8.38 6.83 5.70
C ARG A 161 7.22 7.17 4.77
N GLY A 162 6.91 6.26 3.84
CA GLY A 162 5.66 6.30 3.06
C GLY A 162 4.42 5.79 3.81
N ILE A 163 3.25 5.99 3.21
CA ILE A 163 1.96 5.49 3.72
C ILE A 163 1.20 4.67 2.69
N HIS A 164 0.43 3.70 3.16
CA HIS A 164 -0.47 2.88 2.32
C HIS A 164 -1.92 3.21 2.59
N PHE A 165 -2.69 3.43 1.54
CA PHE A 165 -4.14 3.56 1.63
C PHE A 165 -4.81 2.52 0.74
N HIS A 166 -5.99 2.06 1.17
CA HIS A 166 -6.83 1.25 0.31
C HIS A 166 -7.65 2.15 -0.61
N ASP A 167 -7.54 1.92 -1.91
CA ASP A 167 -8.54 2.38 -2.86
C ASP A 167 -9.88 1.74 -2.49
N LEU A 168 -10.98 2.47 -2.61
CA LEU A 168 -12.29 1.92 -2.25
C LEU A 168 -13.40 2.58 -3.07
N ASP A 169 -14.18 1.72 -3.71
CA ASP A 169 -15.35 1.91 -4.59
C ASP A 169 -15.07 2.10 -6.10
N PRO A 170 -15.66 1.26 -6.99
CA PRO A 170 -15.67 1.46 -8.44
C PRO A 170 -16.23 2.83 -8.88
N ALA A 171 -16.97 3.50 -8.00
CA ALA A 171 -17.51 4.84 -8.21
C ALA A 171 -16.48 5.98 -7.97
N ASN A 172 -15.19 5.68 -7.72
CA ASN A 172 -14.13 6.69 -7.47
C ASN A 172 -14.47 7.65 -6.30
N LYS A 173 -15.21 7.15 -5.27
CA LYS A 173 -15.76 7.98 -4.19
C LYS A 173 -15.19 7.60 -2.81
N VAL A 174 -14.50 8.55 -2.19
CA VAL A 174 -13.96 8.44 -0.84
C VAL A 174 -14.98 8.99 0.16
N SER A 175 -15.70 8.09 0.83
CA SER A 175 -16.69 8.48 1.85
C SER A 175 -16.03 9.09 3.09
N ILE A 176 -16.79 9.91 3.83
CA ILE A 176 -16.32 10.67 5.02
C ILE A 176 -15.57 9.76 6.02
N ARG A 177 -16.03 8.52 6.23
CA ARG A 177 -15.37 7.54 7.13
C ARG A 177 -14.01 7.05 6.62
N LYS A 178 -13.76 7.07 5.32
CA LYS A 178 -12.45 6.78 4.72
C LYS A 178 -11.56 8.03 4.86
N VAL A 179 -12.04 9.20 4.41
CA VAL A 179 -11.36 10.51 4.51
C VAL A 179 -10.79 10.75 5.91
N ARG A 180 -11.65 10.68 6.95
CA ARG A 180 -11.24 10.88 8.36
C ARG A 180 -10.22 9.83 8.86
N ARG A 181 -10.17 8.63 8.27
CA ARG A 181 -9.13 7.63 8.60
C ARG A 181 -7.80 7.93 7.89
N HIS A 182 -7.84 8.45 6.67
CA HIS A 182 -6.64 8.91 5.95
C HIS A 182 -6.00 10.10 6.67
N GLY A 183 -6.78 11.15 6.99
CA GLY A 183 -6.29 12.32 7.74
C GLY A 183 -5.73 11.98 9.10
N LYS A 184 -6.46 11.21 9.93
CA LYS A 184 -5.94 10.73 11.22
C LYS A 184 -4.66 9.89 11.09
N ARG A 185 -4.47 9.18 9.97
CA ARG A 185 -3.21 8.45 9.72
C ARG A 185 -2.09 9.39 9.30
N MET A 186 -2.36 10.40 8.49
CA MET A 186 -1.36 11.43 8.12
C MET A 186 -0.89 12.19 9.36
N ASN A 187 -1.82 12.68 10.19
CA ASN A 187 -1.50 13.34 11.46
C ASN A 187 -0.66 12.44 12.39
N ARG A 188 -1.00 11.15 12.53
CA ARG A 188 -0.23 10.20 13.35
C ARG A 188 1.16 9.82 12.81
N VAL A 189 1.40 9.93 11.50
CA VAL A 189 2.67 9.52 10.88
C VAL A 189 3.60 10.71 10.64
N TYR A 190 3.04 11.90 10.40
CA TYR A 190 3.78 13.10 10.01
C TYR A 190 3.56 14.33 10.92
N GLY A 191 2.72 14.22 11.96
CA GLY A 191 2.31 15.36 12.79
C GLY A 191 1.32 16.32 12.13
N TRP A 192 1.04 16.17 10.84
CA TRP A 192 0.35 17.18 10.02
C TRP A 192 -1.05 17.55 10.51
N THR A 193 -1.27 18.86 10.56
CA THR A 193 -2.52 19.58 10.79
C THR A 193 -2.86 20.41 9.53
N PRO A 194 -4.04 21.05 9.45
CA PRO A 194 -4.35 21.96 8.34
C PRO A 194 -3.32 23.09 8.21
N ASP A 195 -2.82 23.58 9.34
CA ASP A 195 -1.87 24.70 9.44
C ASP A 195 -0.46 24.34 8.94
N SER A 196 -0.14 23.05 8.82
CA SER A 196 1.11 22.57 8.20
C SER A 196 1.23 22.94 6.71
N PHE A 197 0.17 23.45 6.09
CA PHE A 197 0.09 23.77 4.66
C PHE A 197 -0.30 25.24 4.43
N ARG A 198 0.18 25.80 3.32
CA ARG A 198 -0.28 27.10 2.81
C ARG A 198 -0.72 27.01 1.36
N GLU A 199 -1.79 27.72 1.02
CA GLU A 199 -2.22 27.95 -0.36
C GLU A 199 -1.26 28.92 -1.06
N VAL A 200 -0.93 28.63 -2.32
CA VAL A 200 -0.14 29.47 -3.25
C VAL A 200 -0.84 29.54 -4.60
#